data_AF-A0A6G1Z2K3-F1
#
_entry.id   AF-A0A6G1Z2K3-F1
#
_cell.length_a   1.000
_cell.length_b   1.000
_cell.length_c   1.000
_cell.angle_alpha   90.00
_cell.angle_beta   90.00
_cell.angle_gamma   90.00
#
_symmetry.space_group_name_H-M   'P 1'
#
loop_
_entity.id
_entity.type
_entity.pdbx_description
1 polymer ?
#
loop_
_entity_poly.entity_id
_entity_poly.type
_entity_poly.pdbx_seq_one_letter_code
_entity_poly.pdbx_strand_id
1 'polypeptide(L)'
;MKNERIDTGRSETEQAIMDATLRALAKHGYADLSIKNIGTEFEKSTSLLYYHYENKDELLLAFLDYVIDLFVATIDPNAEDPDAELRTFVEHVLPSECPPDGGDVEPVAPPGMNEPELFQRVIFELRTQTIHDDEYRQKFNEMESYMIETISTLIRREMSAGHYREMDADVMAENLMAFLFRSLDVRVTGTRPESAHAMRESVYFLLDNVMPSGPDHPGDVATAADDCNL
;
A
#
# COMPACT_ATOMS: atom_id res chain seq x y z
N MET A 1 4.90 21.51 -6.74
CA MET A 1 6.07 20.69 -6.34
C MET A 1 6.44 19.83 -7.53
N LYS A 2 7.74 19.64 -7.83
CA LYS A 2 8.13 18.68 -8.88
C LYS A 2 7.66 17.31 -8.41
N ASN A 3 6.81 16.66 -9.19
CA ASN A 3 6.40 15.28 -8.98
C ASN A 3 7.62 14.41 -9.34
N GLU A 4 8.61 14.34 -8.44
CA GLU A 4 9.77 13.46 -8.62
C GLU A 4 9.27 12.02 -8.53
N ARG A 5 9.35 11.30 -9.66
CA ARG A 5 9.03 9.87 -9.71
C ARG A 5 9.96 9.13 -8.76
N ILE A 6 9.44 8.12 -8.07
CA ILE A 6 10.28 7.19 -7.29
C ILE A 6 11.30 6.56 -8.24
N ASP A 7 12.59 6.62 -7.87
CA ASP A 7 13.65 5.92 -8.59
C ASP A 7 13.55 4.43 -8.30
N THR A 8 13.05 3.69 -9.28
CA THR A 8 12.91 2.22 -9.21
C THR A 8 14.11 1.50 -9.86
N GLY A 9 15.20 2.22 -10.18
CA GLY A 9 16.37 1.67 -10.87
C GLY A 9 16.14 1.34 -12.35
N ARG A 10 14.95 1.60 -12.89
CA ARG A 10 14.56 1.34 -14.29
C ARG A 10 14.92 2.51 -15.19
N SER A 11 15.35 2.20 -16.42
CA SER A 11 15.59 3.22 -17.46
C SER A 11 14.31 3.97 -17.84
N GLU A 12 14.45 5.16 -18.44
CA GLU A 12 13.31 5.94 -18.95
C GLU A 12 12.45 5.14 -19.94
N THR A 13 13.05 4.23 -20.71
CA THR A 13 12.31 3.39 -21.65
C THR A 13 11.52 2.32 -20.92
N GLU A 14 12.11 1.62 -19.94
CA GLU A 14 11.39 0.64 -19.12
C GLU A 14 10.25 1.29 -18.36
N GLN A 15 10.45 2.46 -17.75
CA GLN A 15 9.38 3.21 -17.09
C GLN A 15 8.23 3.55 -18.04
N ALA A 16 8.54 4.02 -19.26
CA ALA A 16 7.52 4.29 -20.26
C ALA A 16 6.78 3.01 -20.71
N ILE A 17 7.44 1.85 -20.70
CA ILE A 17 6.79 0.56 -20.94
C ILE A 17 5.85 0.21 -19.77
N MET A 18 6.28 0.43 -18.52
CA MET A 18 5.43 0.18 -17.34
C MET A 18 4.17 1.05 -17.37
N ASP A 19 4.30 2.34 -17.68
CA ASP A 19 3.17 3.27 -17.78
C ASP A 19 2.20 2.85 -18.90
N ALA A 20 2.71 2.43 -20.06
CA ALA A 20 1.89 1.90 -21.15
C ALA A 20 1.19 0.59 -20.76
N THR A 21 1.86 -0.25 -19.98
CA THR A 21 1.30 -1.52 -19.47
C THR A 21 0.16 -1.26 -18.50
N LEU A 22 0.33 -0.30 -17.58
CA LEU A 22 -0.74 0.12 -16.67
C LEU A 22 -1.98 0.58 -17.43
N ARG A 23 -1.82 1.47 -18.41
CA ARG A 23 -2.94 1.97 -19.23
C ARG A 23 -3.60 0.86 -20.04
N ALA A 24 -2.80 -0.05 -20.61
CA ALA A 24 -3.33 -1.17 -21.38
C ALA A 24 -4.08 -2.17 -20.50
N LEU A 25 -3.56 -2.51 -19.32
CA LEU A 25 -4.24 -3.34 -18.33
C LEU A 25 -5.53 -2.68 -17.88
N ALA A 26 -5.50 -1.39 -17.55
CA ALA A 26 -6.69 -0.66 -17.18
C ALA A 26 -7.76 -0.70 -18.29
N LYS A 27 -7.38 -0.57 -19.55
CA LYS A 27 -8.33 -0.50 -20.67
C LYS A 27 -8.86 -1.86 -21.13
N HIS A 28 -8.03 -2.89 -21.09
CA HIS A 28 -8.32 -4.19 -21.68
C HIS A 28 -8.56 -5.29 -20.64
N GLY A 29 -8.13 -5.08 -19.39
CA GLY A 29 -8.04 -6.14 -18.39
C GLY A 29 -6.88 -7.10 -18.67
N TYR A 30 -6.59 -7.95 -17.70
CA TYR A 30 -5.53 -8.95 -17.73
C TYR A 30 -5.75 -10.00 -18.83
N ALA A 31 -6.99 -10.47 -18.99
CA ALA A 31 -7.34 -11.55 -19.91
C ALA A 31 -7.13 -11.17 -21.38
N ASP A 32 -7.50 -9.94 -21.78
CA ASP A 32 -7.38 -9.45 -23.15
C ASP A 32 -6.07 -8.66 -23.39
N LEU A 33 -5.13 -8.69 -22.44
CA LEU A 33 -3.85 -8.03 -22.60
C LEU A 33 -2.96 -8.76 -23.61
N SER A 34 -2.29 -7.98 -24.46
CA SER A 34 -1.25 -8.46 -25.37
C SER A 34 -0.16 -7.42 -25.56
N ILE A 35 1.06 -7.84 -25.91
CA ILE A 35 2.16 -6.93 -26.26
C ILE A 35 1.73 -5.92 -27.34
N LYS A 36 0.88 -6.34 -28.27
CA LYS A 36 0.32 -5.47 -29.29
C LYS A 36 -0.56 -4.37 -28.70
N ASN A 37 -1.47 -4.71 -27.77
CA ASN A 37 -2.35 -3.72 -27.13
C ASN A 37 -1.54 -2.77 -26.22
N ILE A 38 -0.52 -3.27 -25.52
CA ILE A 38 0.44 -2.43 -24.78
C ILE A 38 1.14 -1.47 -25.74
N GLY A 39 1.56 -1.96 -26.91
CA GLY A 39 2.14 -1.15 -27.97
C GLY A 39 1.25 -0.03 -28.50
N THR A 40 -0.07 -0.09 -28.31
CA THR A 40 -0.98 1.01 -28.67
C THR A 40 -1.02 2.15 -27.64
N GLU A 41 -0.63 1.86 -26.39
CA GLU A 41 -0.55 2.82 -25.29
C GLU A 41 0.90 3.33 -25.06
N PHE A 42 1.84 2.82 -25.86
CA PHE A 42 3.25 3.15 -25.80
C PHE A 42 3.61 4.17 -26.87
N GLU A 43 4.08 5.35 -26.46
CA GLU A 43 4.37 6.47 -27.37
C GLU A 43 5.56 6.20 -28.31
N LYS A 44 6.37 5.18 -28.01
CA LYS A 44 7.50 4.74 -28.84
C LYS A 44 7.11 3.53 -29.69
N SER A 45 8.07 2.96 -30.42
CA SER A 45 7.83 1.79 -31.26
C SER A 45 7.47 0.54 -30.46
N THR A 46 6.43 -0.20 -30.87
CA THR A 46 6.10 -1.54 -30.36
C THR A 46 7.29 -2.50 -30.44
N SER A 47 8.22 -2.32 -31.38
CA SER A 47 9.44 -3.16 -31.48
C SER A 47 10.35 -3.03 -30.27
N LEU A 48 10.32 -1.91 -29.53
CA LEU A 48 11.08 -1.77 -28.29
C LEU A 48 10.51 -2.66 -27.18
N LEU A 49 9.19 -2.94 -27.16
CA LEU A 49 8.62 -3.89 -26.20
C LEU A 49 9.24 -5.28 -26.38
N TYR A 50 9.33 -5.75 -27.63
CA TYR A 50 9.97 -7.03 -27.98
C TYR A 50 11.49 -7.04 -27.80
N TYR A 51 12.12 -5.86 -27.67
CA TYR A 51 13.53 -5.75 -27.34
C TYR A 51 13.78 -5.94 -25.83
N HIS A 52 12.85 -5.46 -25.00
CA HIS A 52 12.97 -5.53 -23.55
C HIS A 52 12.37 -6.80 -22.93
N TYR A 53 11.34 -7.38 -23.56
CA TYR A 53 10.62 -8.53 -23.03
C TYR A 53 10.33 -9.54 -24.15
N GLU A 54 10.60 -10.81 -23.89
CA GLU A 54 10.39 -11.90 -24.84
C GLU A 54 8.89 -12.18 -25.05
N ASN A 55 8.10 -12.06 -23.98
CA ASN A 55 6.68 -12.38 -23.99
C ASN A 55 5.86 -11.52 -23.01
N LYS A 56 4.53 -11.73 -23.03
CA LYS A 56 3.58 -10.99 -22.19
C LYS A 56 3.81 -11.26 -20.70
N ASP A 57 4.07 -12.50 -20.34
CA ASP A 57 4.15 -12.94 -18.95
C ASP A 57 5.39 -12.36 -18.28
N GLU A 58 6.54 -12.37 -18.99
CA GLU A 58 7.77 -11.69 -18.53
C GLU A 58 7.56 -10.19 -18.32
N LEU A 59 6.90 -9.51 -19.27
CA LEU A 59 6.58 -8.09 -19.13
C LEU A 59 5.68 -7.85 -17.92
N LEU A 60 4.67 -8.69 -17.71
CA LEU A 60 3.73 -8.56 -16.61
C LEU A 60 4.36 -8.82 -15.24
N LEU A 61 5.30 -9.76 -15.13
CA LEU A 61 6.09 -9.97 -13.93
C LEU A 61 6.98 -8.76 -13.63
N ALA A 62 7.65 -8.21 -14.66
CA ALA A 62 8.44 -6.99 -14.52
C ALA A 62 7.58 -5.78 -14.14
N PHE A 63 6.35 -5.71 -14.66
CA PHE A 63 5.36 -4.71 -14.28
C PHE A 63 4.88 -4.88 -12.84
N LEU A 64 4.64 -6.12 -12.39
CA LEU A 64 4.30 -6.39 -11.00
C LEU A 64 5.43 -5.95 -10.06
N ASP A 65 6.68 -6.26 -10.41
CA ASP A 65 7.85 -5.78 -9.65
C ASP A 65 7.90 -4.25 -9.59
N TYR A 66 7.65 -3.59 -10.72
CA TYR A 66 7.63 -2.13 -10.77
C TYR A 66 6.59 -1.55 -9.81
N VAL A 67 5.40 -2.14 -9.79
CA VAL A 67 4.36 -1.66 -8.89
C VAL A 67 4.69 -1.95 -7.42
N ILE A 68 5.22 -3.13 -7.12
CA ILE A 68 5.68 -3.47 -5.77
C ILE A 68 6.73 -2.46 -5.30
N ASP A 69 7.71 -2.14 -6.15
CA ASP A 69 8.75 -1.15 -5.83
C ASP A 69 8.14 0.22 -5.52
N LEU A 70 7.15 0.66 -6.30
CA LEU A 70 6.43 1.91 -6.05
C LEU A 70 5.67 1.89 -4.73
N PHE A 71 5.04 0.78 -4.38
CA PHE A 71 4.28 0.65 -3.14
C PHE A 71 5.20 0.58 -1.92
N VAL A 72 6.28 -0.19 -2.00
CA VAL A 72 7.31 -0.30 -0.97
C VAL A 72 7.96 1.06 -0.66
N ALA A 73 8.18 1.88 -1.68
CA ALA A 73 8.74 3.22 -1.52
C ALA A 73 7.80 4.24 -0.85
N THR A 74 6.55 3.86 -0.54
CA THR A 74 5.61 4.75 0.18
C THR A 74 5.84 4.81 1.68
N ILE A 75 6.72 3.96 2.22
CA ILE A 75 7.03 3.92 3.65
C ILE A 75 8.53 3.68 3.89
N ASP A 76 9.16 4.53 4.69
CA ASP A 76 10.57 4.41 5.07
C ASP A 76 10.74 3.82 6.48
N PRO A 77 11.30 2.60 6.62
CA PRO A 77 11.58 2.01 7.95
C PRO A 77 12.53 2.86 8.80
N ASN A 78 13.31 3.74 8.19
CA ASN A 78 14.31 4.59 8.83
C ASN A 78 13.89 6.06 8.96
N ALA A 79 12.61 6.38 8.71
CA ALA A 79 12.08 7.74 8.84
C ALA A 79 12.46 8.36 10.21
N GLU A 80 12.83 9.64 10.23
CA GLU A 80 13.25 10.32 11.46
C GLU A 80 12.13 10.36 12.51
N ASP A 81 10.87 10.49 12.07
CA ASP A 81 9.66 10.49 12.88
C ASP A 81 8.76 9.28 12.48
N PRO A 82 8.86 8.15 13.21
CA PRO A 82 8.10 6.94 12.89
C PRO A 82 6.58 7.10 12.97
N ASP A 83 6.04 7.86 13.93
CA ASP A 83 4.59 8.10 14.04
C ASP A 83 4.09 8.91 12.84
N ALA A 84 4.79 9.98 12.47
CA ALA A 84 4.44 10.77 11.29
C ALA A 84 4.53 9.95 10.00
N GLU A 85 5.51 9.05 9.88
CA GLU A 85 5.66 8.15 8.73
C GLU A 85 4.49 7.16 8.64
N LEU A 86 4.13 6.50 9.75
CA LEU A 86 2.96 5.60 9.80
C LEU A 86 1.67 6.33 9.40
N ARG A 87 1.47 7.55 9.89
CA ARG A 87 0.30 8.37 9.56
C ARG A 87 0.28 8.78 8.10
N THR A 88 1.43 9.15 7.54
CA THR A 88 1.58 9.47 6.11
C THR A 88 1.22 8.27 5.25
N PHE A 89 1.73 7.09 5.61
CA PHE A 89 1.41 5.84 4.92
C PHE A 89 -0.08 5.49 5.00
N VAL A 90 -0.69 5.61 6.20
CA VAL A 90 -2.14 5.40 6.37
C VAL A 90 -2.95 6.37 5.52
N GLU A 91 -2.57 7.65 5.44
CA GLU A 91 -3.24 8.63 4.59
C GLU A 91 -3.13 8.26 3.11
N HIS A 92 -1.96 7.77 2.68
CA HIS A 92 -1.73 7.33 1.31
C HIS A 92 -2.68 6.17 0.92
N VAL A 93 -2.85 5.20 1.82
CA VAL A 93 -3.62 3.98 1.50
C VAL A 93 -5.12 4.13 1.81
N LEU A 94 -5.48 4.95 2.79
CA LEU A 94 -6.84 5.22 3.25
C LEU A 94 -7.16 6.71 3.22
N PRO A 95 -7.14 7.42 2.08
CA PRO A 95 -7.36 8.87 2.07
C PRO A 95 -8.70 9.28 2.70
N SER A 96 -8.74 10.46 3.33
CA SER A 96 -9.99 11.01 3.87
C SER A 96 -11.01 11.30 2.78
N GLU A 97 -12.26 10.86 2.96
CA GLU A 97 -13.38 11.19 2.06
C GLU A 97 -13.90 12.63 2.22
N CYS A 98 -13.49 13.32 3.29
CA CYS A 98 -13.78 14.72 3.53
C CYS A 98 -12.49 15.40 4.00
N PRO A 99 -11.66 15.93 3.08
CA PRO A 99 -10.50 16.69 3.49
C PRO A 99 -10.95 17.96 4.25
N PRO A 100 -10.18 18.41 5.25
CA PRO A 100 -10.58 19.50 6.15
C PRO A 100 -10.77 20.85 5.44
N ASP A 101 -10.28 21.00 4.21
CA ASP A 101 -10.46 22.17 3.35
C ASP A 101 -11.70 22.09 2.44
N GLY A 102 -12.44 20.97 2.45
CA GLY A 102 -13.62 20.75 1.61
C GLY A 102 -13.29 20.56 0.13
N GLY A 103 -12.04 20.23 -0.22
CA GLY A 103 -11.62 19.87 -1.57
C GLY A 103 -12.15 18.51 -2.03
N ASP A 104 -12.01 18.23 -3.32
CA ASP A 104 -12.25 16.89 -3.87
C ASP A 104 -11.24 15.90 -3.27
N VAL A 105 -11.69 14.68 -2.98
CA VAL A 105 -10.83 13.59 -2.53
C VAL A 105 -9.98 13.16 -3.71
N GLU A 106 -8.75 13.66 -3.82
CA GLU A 106 -7.82 13.13 -4.82
C GLU A 106 -7.33 11.76 -4.35
N PRO A 107 -7.60 10.69 -5.10
CA PRO A 107 -7.10 9.37 -4.71
C PRO A 107 -5.57 9.38 -4.81
N VAL A 108 -4.92 8.84 -3.80
CA VAL A 108 -3.46 8.93 -3.70
C VAL A 108 -2.85 7.87 -4.61
N ALA A 109 -2.13 8.32 -5.65
CA ALA A 109 -1.27 7.48 -6.45
C ALA A 109 0.13 7.44 -5.82
N PRO A 110 0.89 6.34 -5.98
CA PRO A 110 2.32 6.37 -5.74
C PRO A 110 2.97 7.55 -6.51
N PRO A 111 3.95 8.25 -5.91
CA PRO A 111 4.64 9.35 -6.56
C PRO A 111 5.10 8.98 -7.98
N GLY A 112 4.70 9.80 -8.95
CA GLY A 112 4.99 9.56 -10.36
C GLY A 112 3.88 8.87 -11.17
N MET A 113 2.77 8.46 -10.55
CA MET A 113 1.56 8.07 -11.26
C MET A 113 0.47 9.14 -11.13
N ASN A 114 -0.23 9.39 -12.24
CA ASN A 114 -1.26 10.43 -12.31
C ASN A 114 -2.69 9.84 -12.44
N GLU A 115 -2.83 8.51 -12.29
CA GLU A 115 -4.08 7.75 -12.55
C GLU A 115 -4.36 6.74 -11.40
N PRO A 116 -4.56 7.22 -10.17
CA PRO A 116 -4.65 6.39 -8.96
C PRO A 116 -5.77 5.34 -8.99
N GLU A 117 -6.94 5.63 -9.57
CA GLU A 117 -8.04 4.65 -9.63
C GLU A 117 -7.73 3.52 -10.61
N LEU A 118 -7.08 3.84 -11.73
CA LEU A 118 -6.63 2.83 -12.68
C LEU A 118 -5.61 1.91 -12.03
N PHE A 119 -4.68 2.49 -11.29
CA PHE A 119 -3.67 1.75 -10.53
C PHE A 119 -4.28 0.77 -9.52
N GLN A 120 -5.20 1.25 -8.67
CA GLN A 120 -5.86 0.41 -7.67
C GLN A 120 -6.62 -0.76 -8.33
N ARG A 121 -7.33 -0.51 -9.43
CA ARG A 121 -8.05 -1.55 -10.17
C ARG A 121 -7.10 -2.58 -10.75
N VAL A 122 -6.03 -2.14 -11.42
CA VAL A 122 -5.04 -3.04 -12.03
C VAL A 122 -4.38 -3.89 -10.96
N ILE A 123 -4.03 -3.32 -9.80
CA ILE A 123 -3.40 -4.09 -8.73
C ILE A 123 -4.32 -5.12 -8.12
N PHE A 124 -5.58 -4.75 -7.90
CA PHE A 124 -6.57 -5.72 -7.47
C PHE A 124 -6.73 -6.86 -8.49
N GLU A 125 -6.79 -6.54 -9.78
CA GLU A 125 -6.89 -7.54 -10.84
C GLU A 125 -5.66 -8.48 -10.88
N LEU A 126 -4.45 -7.95 -10.77
CA LEU A 126 -3.22 -8.75 -10.70
C LEU A 126 -3.18 -9.63 -9.44
N ARG A 127 -3.68 -9.14 -8.30
CA ARG A 127 -3.79 -9.95 -7.08
C ARG A 127 -4.68 -11.18 -7.27
N THR A 128 -5.74 -11.10 -8.09
CA THR A 128 -6.59 -12.27 -8.38
C THR A 128 -5.83 -13.40 -9.09
N GLN A 129 -4.71 -13.10 -9.76
CA GLN A 129 -3.91 -14.11 -10.46
C GLN A 129 -3.14 -15.03 -9.50
N THR A 130 -2.93 -14.61 -8.25
CA THR A 130 -2.27 -15.43 -7.20
C THR A 130 -2.97 -16.77 -6.93
N ILE A 131 -4.24 -16.89 -7.31
CA ILE A 131 -5.05 -18.12 -7.21
C ILE A 131 -4.50 -19.22 -8.15
N HIS A 132 -3.89 -18.83 -9.26
CA HIS A 132 -3.48 -19.74 -10.33
C HIS A 132 -1.98 -19.68 -10.65
N ASP A 133 -1.29 -18.63 -10.22
CA ASP A 133 0.12 -18.38 -10.54
C ASP A 133 0.97 -18.24 -9.26
N ASP A 134 1.97 -19.12 -9.14
CA ASP A 134 2.85 -19.21 -7.97
C ASP A 134 3.87 -18.05 -7.93
N GLU A 135 4.32 -17.54 -9.07
CA GLU A 135 5.26 -16.41 -9.12
C GLU A 135 4.58 -15.12 -8.68
N TYR A 136 3.32 -14.91 -9.09
CA TYR A 136 2.49 -13.82 -8.58
C TYR A 136 2.29 -13.96 -7.07
N ARG A 137 1.95 -15.17 -6.59
CA ARG A 137 1.74 -15.41 -5.16
C ARG A 137 3.00 -15.10 -4.36
N GLN A 138 4.16 -15.52 -4.85
CA GLN A 138 5.43 -15.24 -4.20
C GLN A 138 5.70 -13.73 -4.11
N LYS A 139 5.57 -12.99 -5.22
CA LYS A 139 5.83 -11.54 -5.25
C LYS A 139 4.90 -10.77 -4.30
N PHE A 140 3.61 -11.09 -4.27
CA PHE A 140 2.68 -10.48 -3.30
C PHE A 140 3.02 -10.84 -1.85
N ASN A 141 3.43 -12.09 -1.58
CA ASN A 141 3.85 -12.48 -0.23
C ASN A 141 5.11 -11.73 0.23
N GLU A 142 6.09 -11.56 -0.66
CA GLU A 142 7.32 -10.82 -0.38
C GLU A 142 7.02 -9.34 -0.10
N MET A 143 6.17 -8.72 -0.92
CA MET A 143 5.68 -7.36 -0.71
C MET A 143 4.94 -7.23 0.65
N GLU A 144 3.98 -8.09 0.94
CA GLU A 144 3.21 -8.04 2.19
C GLU A 144 4.13 -8.21 3.41
N SER A 145 5.05 -9.18 3.35
CA SER A 145 6.02 -9.43 4.44
C SER A 145 6.91 -8.20 4.69
N TYR A 146 7.42 -7.58 3.62
CA TYR A 146 8.23 -6.37 3.73
C TYR A 146 7.45 -5.21 4.37
N MET A 147 6.20 -5.00 3.96
CA MET A 147 5.37 -3.91 4.50
C MET A 147 5.05 -4.13 5.98
N ILE A 148 4.68 -5.36 6.35
CA ILE A 148 4.41 -5.73 7.75
C ILE A 148 5.67 -5.52 8.60
N GLU A 149 6.83 -5.97 8.13
CA GLU A 149 8.09 -5.81 8.86
C GLU A 149 8.50 -4.34 9.00
N THR A 150 8.24 -3.52 7.97
CA THR A 150 8.50 -2.07 8.01
C THR A 150 7.60 -1.39 9.05
N ILE A 151 6.29 -1.65 9.02
CA ILE A 151 5.33 -1.09 9.99
C ILE A 151 5.66 -1.54 11.41
N SER A 152 5.96 -2.83 11.59
CA SER A 152 6.37 -3.39 12.89
C SER A 152 7.64 -2.72 13.41
N THR A 153 8.62 -2.45 12.53
CA THR A 153 9.84 -1.71 12.89
C THR A 153 9.54 -0.30 13.39
N LEU A 154 8.68 0.45 12.69
CA LEU A 154 8.29 1.80 13.11
C LEU A 154 7.56 1.78 14.46
N ILE A 155 6.64 0.84 14.67
CA ILE A 155 5.94 0.65 15.95
C ILE A 155 6.93 0.33 17.09
N ARG A 156 7.88 -0.58 16.87
CA ARG A 156 8.90 -0.92 17.88
C ARG A 156 9.81 0.27 18.22
N ARG A 157 10.08 1.16 17.26
CA ARG A 157 10.85 2.39 17.49
C ARG A 157 10.09 3.35 18.39
N GLU A 158 8.80 3.58 18.16
CA GLU A 158 7.95 4.39 19.05
C GLU A 158 7.80 3.78 20.45
N MET A 159 7.69 2.45 20.54
CA MET A 159 7.68 1.75 21.82
C MET A 159 9.00 1.94 22.59
N SER A 160 10.13 1.82 21.90
CA SER A 160 11.47 1.99 22.50
C SER A 160 11.72 3.43 22.96
N ALA A 161 11.11 4.41 22.29
CA ALA A 161 11.11 5.82 22.69
C ALA A 161 10.14 6.12 23.85
N GLY A 162 9.29 5.15 24.21
CA GLY A 162 8.27 5.31 25.24
C GLY A 162 7.10 6.21 24.80
N HIS A 163 6.88 6.37 23.50
CA HIS A 163 5.74 7.10 22.94
C HIS A 163 4.53 6.18 22.73
N TYR A 164 4.78 4.90 22.41
CA TYR A 164 3.77 3.86 22.32
C TYR A 164 3.87 2.91 23.52
N ARG A 165 2.74 2.37 23.96
CA ARG A 165 2.67 1.37 25.04
C ARG A 165 3.26 0.02 24.59
N GLU A 166 3.63 -0.83 25.55
CA GLU A 166 4.06 -2.19 25.23
C GLU A 166 2.94 -3.02 24.59
N MET A 167 3.20 -3.55 23.41
CA MET A 167 2.31 -4.44 22.67
C MET A 167 3.09 -5.35 21.71
N ASP A 168 2.40 -6.33 21.13
CA ASP A 168 2.95 -7.12 20.03
C ASP A 168 2.89 -6.29 18.73
N ALA A 169 4.04 -5.75 18.33
CA ALA A 169 4.17 -4.90 17.14
C ALA A 169 3.88 -5.66 15.84
N ASP A 170 4.19 -6.95 15.77
CA ASP A 170 3.95 -7.76 14.57
C ASP A 170 2.46 -7.99 14.38
N VAL A 171 1.75 -8.37 15.45
CA VAL A 171 0.28 -8.49 15.43
C VAL A 171 -0.38 -7.16 15.09
N MET A 172 0.14 -6.04 15.59
CA MET A 172 -0.41 -4.73 15.26
C MET A 172 -0.19 -4.36 13.78
N ALA A 173 1.01 -4.59 13.26
CA ALA A 173 1.33 -4.36 11.85
C ALA A 173 0.47 -5.22 10.91
N GLU A 174 0.28 -6.49 11.24
CA GLU A 174 -0.63 -7.42 10.53
C GLU A 174 -2.06 -6.87 10.47
N ASN A 175 -2.60 -6.42 11.61
CA ASN A 175 -3.95 -5.87 11.67
C ASN A 175 -4.09 -4.58 10.86
N LEU A 176 -3.12 -3.67 10.95
CA LEU A 176 -3.09 -2.46 10.13
C LEU A 176 -3.10 -2.83 8.64
N MET A 177 -2.22 -3.73 8.20
CA MET A 177 -2.18 -4.17 6.81
C MET A 177 -3.48 -4.86 6.36
N ALA A 178 -4.11 -5.66 7.20
CA ALA A 178 -5.40 -6.29 6.91
C ALA A 178 -6.50 -5.25 6.66
N PHE A 179 -6.55 -4.20 7.49
CA PHE A 179 -7.46 -3.07 7.31
C PHE A 179 -7.19 -2.32 6.01
N LEU A 180 -5.92 -2.03 5.72
CA LEU A 180 -5.50 -1.38 4.48
C LEU A 180 -5.93 -2.16 3.23
N PHE A 181 -5.69 -3.47 3.18
CA PHE A 181 -6.10 -4.32 2.05
C PHE A 181 -7.61 -4.41 1.90
N ARG A 182 -8.34 -4.56 3.00
CA ARG A 182 -9.79 -4.60 2.98
C ARG A 182 -10.37 -3.30 2.41
N SER A 183 -9.73 -2.17 2.66
CA SER A 183 -10.14 -0.89 2.09
C SER A 183 -9.93 -0.81 0.58
N LEU A 184 -8.80 -1.32 0.07
CA LEU A 184 -8.57 -1.42 -1.38
C LEU A 184 -9.65 -2.28 -2.05
N ASP A 185 -9.97 -3.43 -1.46
CA ASP A 185 -11.00 -4.35 -1.95
C ASP A 185 -12.39 -3.67 -2.05
N VAL A 186 -12.88 -3.01 -0.99
CA VAL A 186 -14.20 -2.33 -1.06
C VAL A 186 -14.25 -1.20 -2.07
N ARG A 187 -13.16 -0.45 -2.22
CA ARG A 187 -13.10 0.67 -3.17
C ARG A 187 -13.15 0.18 -4.60
N VAL A 188 -12.33 -0.82 -4.93
CA VAL A 188 -12.26 -1.35 -6.30
C VAL A 188 -13.52 -2.13 -6.67
N THR A 189 -14.06 -2.93 -5.75
CA THR A 189 -15.25 -3.76 -6.03
C THR A 189 -16.57 -3.01 -5.86
N GLY A 190 -16.56 -1.86 -5.18
CA GLY A 190 -17.77 -1.14 -4.77
C GLY A 190 -18.62 -1.90 -3.75
N THR A 191 -18.07 -2.95 -3.11
CA THR A 191 -18.82 -3.78 -2.17
C THR A 191 -18.76 -3.18 -0.77
N ARG A 192 -19.90 -2.71 -0.25
CA ARG A 192 -20.01 -2.07 1.08
C ARG A 192 -19.13 -0.81 1.23
N PRO A 193 -19.39 0.25 0.45
CA PRO A 193 -18.59 1.49 0.50
C PRO A 193 -18.47 2.08 1.91
N GLU A 194 -19.49 1.91 2.76
CA GLU A 194 -19.47 2.32 4.17
C GLU A 194 -18.31 1.71 4.99
N SER A 195 -17.75 0.58 4.54
CA SER A 195 -16.65 -0.10 5.25
C SER A 195 -15.31 0.61 5.06
N ALA A 196 -15.10 1.36 3.97
CA ALA A 196 -13.84 2.08 3.76
C ALA A 196 -13.64 3.16 4.83
N HIS A 197 -14.72 3.92 5.11
CA HIS A 197 -14.76 4.92 6.16
C HIS A 197 -14.51 4.31 7.54
N ALA A 198 -15.27 3.27 7.89
CA ALA A 198 -15.11 2.58 9.18
C ALA A 198 -13.69 2.02 9.37
N MET A 199 -13.02 1.62 8.28
CA MET A 199 -11.66 1.14 8.32
C MET A 199 -10.66 2.24 8.68
N ARG A 200 -10.79 3.40 8.04
CA ARG A 200 -9.99 4.58 8.35
C ARG A 200 -10.20 5.01 9.81
N GLU A 201 -11.45 5.12 10.25
CA GLU A 201 -11.76 5.45 11.65
C GLU A 201 -11.13 4.45 12.63
N SER A 202 -11.18 3.15 12.32
CA SER A 202 -10.57 2.11 13.16
C SER A 202 -9.05 2.25 13.25
N VAL A 203 -8.37 2.53 12.13
CA VAL A 203 -6.91 2.72 12.12
C VAL A 203 -6.51 3.97 12.92
N TYR A 204 -7.17 5.11 12.73
CA TYR A 204 -6.86 6.31 13.52
C TYR A 204 -7.24 6.16 14.98
N PHE A 205 -8.33 5.45 15.30
CA PHE A 205 -8.65 5.13 16.68
C PHE A 205 -7.50 4.35 17.35
N LEU A 206 -6.90 3.39 16.65
CA LEU A 206 -5.72 2.68 17.14
C LEU A 206 -4.53 3.62 17.35
N LEU A 207 -4.18 4.42 16.34
CA LEU A 207 -3.03 5.33 16.38
C LEU A 207 -3.18 6.43 17.43
N ASP A 208 -4.39 6.91 17.70
CA ASP A 208 -4.63 8.06 18.57
C ASP A 208 -4.94 7.67 20.03
N ASN A 209 -5.53 6.48 20.25
CA ASN A 209 -6.08 6.12 21.56
C ASN A 209 -5.52 4.80 22.11
N VAL A 210 -5.05 3.90 21.25
CA VAL A 210 -4.64 2.55 21.66
C VAL A 210 -3.12 2.42 21.71
N MET A 211 -2.42 2.96 20.71
CA MET A 211 -0.95 2.90 20.64
C MET A 211 -0.25 3.85 21.59
N PRO A 212 -0.65 5.14 21.70
CA PRO A 212 0.09 6.10 22.51
C PRO A 212 0.16 5.74 23.98
N SER A 213 1.30 5.99 24.60
CA SER A 213 1.48 5.92 26.05
C SER A 213 0.89 7.17 26.71
N GLY A 214 -0.08 7.01 27.62
CA GLY A 214 -0.72 8.10 28.34
C GLY A 214 -1.14 7.70 29.76
N PRO A 215 -1.25 8.67 30.70
CA PRO A 215 -1.48 8.40 32.12
C PRO A 215 -2.90 7.91 32.47
N ASP A 216 -3.85 8.02 31.54
CA ASP A 216 -5.22 7.58 31.73
C ASP A 216 -5.56 6.54 30.67
N HIS A 217 -5.33 5.23 30.91
CA HIS A 217 -6.09 4.13 30.30
C HIS A 217 -5.91 2.82 31.09
N PRO A 218 -6.92 1.92 31.07
CA PRO A 218 -7.27 1.00 32.17
C PRO A 218 -6.40 -0.26 32.29
N GLY A 219 -5.15 -0.22 31.83
CA GLY A 219 -4.18 -1.31 32.04
C GLY A 219 -3.55 -1.29 33.44
N ASP A 220 -3.41 -0.11 34.04
CA ASP A 220 -2.72 0.06 35.34
C ASP A 220 -3.61 -0.12 36.56
N VAL A 221 -4.91 -0.37 36.39
CA VAL A 221 -5.83 -0.63 37.52
C VAL A 221 -5.81 -2.10 37.95
N ALA A 222 -5.28 -3.01 37.12
CA ALA A 222 -5.32 -4.45 37.39
C ALA A 222 -4.25 -4.94 38.39
N THR A 223 -3.27 -4.13 38.77
CA THR A 223 -2.19 -4.51 39.70
C THR A 223 -2.36 -3.98 41.12
N ALA A 224 -3.40 -3.18 41.40
CA ALA A 224 -3.61 -2.54 42.71
C ALA A 224 -4.70 -3.20 43.59
N ALA A 225 -5.13 -4.44 43.30
CA ALA A 225 -6.23 -5.09 44.01
C ALA A 225 -5.84 -6.39 44.77
N ASP A 226 -4.59 -6.52 45.22
CA ASP A 226 -4.16 -7.67 46.04
C ASP A 226 -3.81 -7.33 47.51
N ASP A 227 -4.04 -6.10 47.97
CA ASP A 227 -3.87 -5.72 49.39
C ASP A 227 -5.21 -5.34 50.03
N CYS A 228 -6.06 -6.35 50.28
CA CYS A 228 -7.08 -6.31 51.33
C CYS A 228 -7.48 -7.74 51.72
N ASN A 229 -6.58 -8.42 52.41
CA ASN A 229 -6.94 -9.54 53.28
C ASN A 229 -6.66 -9.09 54.72
N LEU A 230 -7.74 -8.83 55.49
CA LEU A 230 -7.89 -9.06 56.93
C LEU A 230 -9.31 -8.71 57.38
#